data_AF-A0A350TL02-F1
#
_entry.id   AF-A0A350TL02-F1
#
_cell.length_a   1.000
_cell.length_b   1.000
_cell.length_c   1.000
_cell.angle_alpha   90.00
_cell.angle_beta   90.00
_cell.angle_gamma   90.00
#
_symmetry.space_group_name_H-M   'P 1'
#
loop_
_entity.id
_entity.type
_entity.pdbx_description
1 polymer ?
#
loop_
_entity_poly.entity_id
_entity_poly.type
_entity_poly.pdbx_seq_one_letter_code
_entity_poly.pdbx_strand_id
1 'polypeptide(L)'
;MPDELLEKRNLRGGLTAFVGSELSFVGISEPFTVAAGDEAPHDLTVLISKAAYDRAMLKSVIEIAALLTLLVFFAVGCCLFYTRRYLRPILEDIDHVTVAGGEKGKPIFEELLPISEKMRSHEEAVTALKAERQDAQDRAEQLLGEKLGLEEQVEGMQGQLDDSLAEIRRLAHLGKKELKPADYEKFLKGYAKLSTKELEICEALVSGLSTRQCAEQIGCASSTVDTYRKRVYEKTGIHKVRQLQLCVALMRMEQQESETQKES
;
A
#
# COMPACT_ATOMS: atom_id res chain seq x y z
N MET A 1 21.02 51.01 82.39
CA MET A 1 20.14 51.29 81.24
C MET A 1 20.83 52.32 80.37
N PRO A 2 20.69 52.30 79.03
CA PRO A 2 21.21 53.37 78.19
C PRO A 2 20.36 54.64 78.38
N ASP A 3 21.01 55.80 78.50
CA ASP A 3 20.39 57.12 78.72
C ASP A 3 19.92 57.80 77.42
N GLU A 4 19.85 57.06 76.30
CA GLU A 4 19.60 57.60 74.95
C GLU A 4 18.27 57.09 74.36
N LEU A 5 17.54 57.94 73.62
CA LEU A 5 16.31 57.59 72.91
C LEU A 5 16.61 56.65 71.74
N LEU A 6 16.30 55.36 71.92
CA LEU A 6 16.53 54.34 70.90
C LEU A 6 15.45 54.39 69.80
N GLU A 7 15.88 54.40 68.54
CA GLU A 7 14.98 54.34 67.40
C GLU A 7 14.42 52.92 67.25
N LYS A 8 13.08 52.79 67.29
CA LYS A 8 12.38 51.49 67.18
C LYS A 8 12.11 51.17 65.71
N ARG A 9 12.62 50.03 65.22
CA ARG A 9 12.34 49.51 63.88
C ARG A 9 11.76 48.10 63.96
N ASN A 10 10.61 47.88 63.33
CA ASN A 10 9.97 46.56 63.30
C ASN A 10 10.76 45.58 62.41
N LEU A 11 11.00 44.36 62.92
CA LEU A 11 11.61 43.22 62.22
C LEU A 11 10.57 42.12 62.01
N ARG A 12 10.88 41.13 61.15
CA ARG A 12 9.99 39.98 60.90
C ARG A 12 9.86 39.11 62.14
N GLY A 13 8.67 38.54 62.37
CA GLY A 13 8.41 37.58 63.45
C GLY A 13 8.11 38.19 64.83
N GLY A 14 7.65 39.45 64.89
CA GLY A 14 7.32 40.13 66.16
C GLY A 14 8.52 40.71 66.91
N LEU A 15 9.71 40.69 66.27
CA LEU A 15 10.93 41.28 66.80
C LEU A 15 10.97 42.78 66.52
N THR A 16 11.51 43.55 67.46
CA THR A 16 11.75 44.99 67.32
C THR A 16 13.24 45.27 67.50
N ALA A 17 13.84 45.99 66.55
CA ALA A 17 15.20 46.49 66.66
C ALA A 17 15.18 47.85 67.35
N PHE A 18 16.06 48.00 68.33
CA PHE A 18 16.31 49.23 69.05
C PHE A 18 17.71 49.70 68.70
N VAL A 19 17.81 50.80 67.94
CA VAL A 19 19.08 51.31 67.42
C VAL A 19 19.46 52.57 68.18
N GLY A 20 20.60 52.53 68.87
CA GLY A 20 21.25 53.70 69.49
C GLY A 20 22.50 54.11 68.71
N SER A 21 23.13 55.21 69.13
CA SER A 21 24.33 55.77 68.47
C SER A 21 25.55 54.85 68.59
N GLU A 22 25.73 54.18 69.73
CA GLU A 22 26.84 53.24 69.98
C GLU A 22 26.42 51.77 70.12
N LEU A 23 25.19 51.51 70.56
CA LEU A 23 24.71 50.16 70.88
C LEU A 23 23.37 49.88 70.23
N SER A 24 23.24 48.70 69.64
CA SER A 24 22.00 48.23 69.02
C SER A 24 21.55 46.91 69.63
N PHE A 25 20.24 46.80 69.83
CA PHE A 25 19.58 45.68 70.49
C PHE A 25 18.42 45.18 69.65
N VAL A 26 18.07 43.91 69.82
CA VAL A 26 16.90 43.29 69.22
C VAL A 26 16.11 42.66 70.35
N GLY A 27 14.81 42.92 70.41
CA GLY A 27 13.98 42.47 71.51
C GLY A 27 12.50 42.36 71.16
N ILE A 28 11.75 41.76 72.09
CA ILE A 28 10.29 41.68 72.06
C ILE A 28 9.77 42.59 73.17
N SER A 29 8.77 43.40 72.86
CA SER A 29 8.12 44.29 73.82
C SER A 29 6.69 43.83 74.03
N GLU A 30 6.30 43.61 75.28
CA GLU A 30 4.89 43.42 75.64
C GLU A 30 4.45 44.51 76.63
N PRO A 31 3.27 45.13 76.42
CA PRO A 31 2.72 46.08 77.37
C PRO A 31 2.25 45.35 78.63
N PHE A 32 2.60 45.86 79.81
CA PHE A 32 2.13 45.33 81.08
C PHE A 32 1.75 46.46 82.05
N THR A 33 0.72 46.22 82.84
CA THR A 33 0.23 47.14 83.89
C THR A 33 0.72 46.67 85.25
N VAL A 34 1.59 47.45 85.88
CA VAL A 34 2.19 47.14 87.20
C VAL A 34 1.17 47.32 88.33
N ALA A 35 0.32 48.35 88.26
CA ALA A 35 -0.73 48.63 89.24
C ALA A 35 -1.96 49.27 88.58
N ALA A 36 -3.16 49.02 89.12
CA ALA A 36 -4.41 49.64 88.68
C ALA A 36 -4.44 51.11 89.13
N GLY A 37 -3.90 52.01 88.31
CA GLY A 37 -3.83 53.45 88.61
C GLY A 37 -2.79 54.24 87.84
N ASP A 38 -1.89 53.60 87.09
CA ASP A 38 -0.94 54.31 86.22
C ASP A 38 -1.62 54.88 84.96
N GLU A 39 -1.37 56.16 84.67
CA GLU A 39 -1.94 56.89 83.52
C GLU A 39 -1.36 56.43 82.16
N ALA A 40 -0.22 55.73 82.14
CA ALA A 40 0.39 55.20 80.93
C ALA A 40 0.80 53.72 81.09
N PRO A 41 0.50 52.84 80.11
CA PRO A 41 0.95 51.46 80.13
C PRO A 41 2.49 51.40 80.03
N HIS A 42 3.09 50.54 80.85
CA HIS A 42 4.53 50.33 80.85
C HIS A 42 4.88 49.20 79.87
N ASP A 43 5.94 49.36 79.07
CA ASP A 43 6.39 48.32 78.13
C ASP A 43 7.51 47.48 78.79
N LEU A 44 7.29 46.18 78.96
CA LEU A 44 8.35 45.24 79.32
C LEU A 44 9.06 44.81 78.03
N THR A 45 10.32 45.20 77.90
CA THR A 45 11.14 44.82 76.74
C THR A 45 12.27 43.90 77.15
N VAL A 46 12.30 42.69 76.58
CA VAL A 46 13.44 41.78 76.73
C VAL A 46 14.40 42.02 75.57
N LEU A 47 15.59 42.51 75.88
CA LEU A 47 16.60 42.93 74.90
C LEU A 47 17.77 41.95 74.84
N ILE A 48 18.18 41.60 73.62
CA ILE A 48 19.41 40.89 73.32
C ILE A 48 20.30 41.81 72.48
N SER A 49 21.61 41.81 72.71
CA SER A 49 22.52 42.61 71.87
C SER A 49 22.45 42.15 70.43
N LYS A 50 22.43 43.10 69.49
CA LYS A 50 22.35 42.78 68.05
C LYS A 50 23.50 41.87 67.61
N ALA A 51 24.70 42.06 68.17
CA ALA A 51 25.86 41.21 67.90
C ALA A 51 25.64 39.75 68.34
N ALA A 52 24.97 39.51 69.47
CA ALA A 52 24.65 38.15 69.91
C ALA A 52 23.53 37.52 69.05
N TYR A 53 22.53 38.31 68.67
CA TYR A 53 21.46 37.89 67.76
C TYR A 53 22.00 37.53 66.36
N ASP A 54 22.82 38.41 65.76
CA ASP A 54 23.41 38.19 64.44
C ASP A 54 24.34 36.96 64.46
N ARG A 55 25.14 36.76 65.52
CA ARG A 55 25.98 35.56 65.66
C ARG A 55 25.14 34.29 65.77
N ALA A 56 24.04 34.30 66.52
CA ALA A 56 23.15 33.15 66.66
C ALA A 56 22.45 32.84 65.33
N MET A 57 21.93 33.86 64.65
CA MET A 57 21.29 33.73 63.33
C MET A 57 22.28 33.25 62.26
N LEU A 58 23.50 33.79 62.23
CA LEU A 58 24.55 33.35 61.32
C LEU A 58 24.85 31.86 61.49
N LYS A 59 24.94 31.36 62.73
CA LYS A 59 25.16 29.94 62.99
C LYS A 59 24.05 29.07 62.41
N SER A 60 22.79 29.43 62.65
CA SER A 60 21.64 28.66 62.11
C SER A 60 21.53 28.76 60.59
N VAL A 61 21.83 29.92 60.00
CA VAL A 61 21.79 30.12 58.54
C VAL A 61 22.89 29.31 57.87
N ILE A 62 24.11 29.29 58.43
CA ILE A 62 25.21 28.48 57.92
C ILE A 62 24.87 26.99 57.99
N GLU A 63 24.28 26.53 59.09
CA GLU A 63 23.88 25.13 59.26
C GLU A 63 22.81 24.71 58.25
N ILE A 64 21.76 25.51 58.07
CA ILE A 64 20.72 25.25 57.07
C ILE A 64 21.29 25.29 55.65
N ALA A 65 22.11 26.29 55.33
CA ALA A 65 22.75 26.39 54.02
C ALA A 65 23.67 25.19 53.74
N ALA A 66 24.41 24.72 54.74
CA ALA A 66 25.25 23.54 54.63
C ALA A 66 24.43 22.27 54.37
N LEU A 67 23.32 22.08 55.09
CA LEU A 67 22.41 20.94 54.88
C LEU A 67 21.78 20.96 53.48
N LEU A 68 21.30 22.12 53.01
CA LEU A 68 20.75 22.27 51.67
C LEU A 68 21.79 21.98 50.59
N THR A 69 23.01 22.48 50.77
CA THR A 69 24.12 22.24 49.83
C THR A 69 24.47 20.75 49.78
N LEU A 70 24.53 20.08 50.93
CA LEU A 70 24.78 18.64 51.02
C LEU A 70 23.69 17.82 50.31
N LEU A 71 22.42 18.17 50.53
CA LEU A 71 21.28 17.50 49.92
C LEU A 71 21.31 17.63 48.41
N VAL A 72 21.55 18.84 47.88
CA VAL A 72 21.69 19.08 46.44
C VAL A 72 22.88 18.32 45.88
N PHE A 73 24.02 18.33 46.56
CA PHE A 73 25.21 17.59 46.14
C PHE A 73 24.94 16.08 46.04
N PHE A 74 24.26 15.51 47.03
CA PHE A 74 23.89 14.09 47.02
C PHE A 74 22.86 13.79 45.92
N ALA A 75 21.85 14.64 45.74
CA ALA A 75 20.86 14.48 44.68
C ALA A 75 21.52 14.50 43.29
N VAL A 76 22.36 15.50 43.01
CA VAL A 76 23.12 15.61 41.75
C VAL A 76 24.07 14.42 41.60
N GLY A 77 24.78 14.04 42.67
CA GLY A 77 25.68 12.88 42.68
C GLY A 77 24.95 11.58 42.37
N CYS A 78 23.79 11.35 42.98
CA CYS A 78 22.94 10.19 42.72
C CYS A 78 22.37 10.22 41.30
N CYS A 79 21.91 11.38 40.81
CA CYS A 79 21.45 11.53 39.43
C CYS A 79 22.57 11.23 38.43
N LEU A 80 23.78 11.76 38.64
CA LEU A 80 24.93 11.51 37.78
C LEU A 80 25.43 10.07 37.87
N PHE A 81 25.48 9.50 39.08
CA PHE A 81 25.86 8.10 39.29
C PHE A 81 24.86 7.17 38.60
N TYR A 82 23.56 7.39 38.80
CA TYR A 82 22.52 6.58 38.19
C TYR A 82 22.55 6.71 36.66
N THR A 83 22.72 7.93 36.15
CA THR A 83 22.84 8.18 34.71
C THR A 83 24.08 7.52 34.11
N ARG A 84 25.24 7.61 34.78
CA ARG A 84 26.48 7.02 34.26
C ARG A 84 26.53 5.51 34.41
N ARG A 85 25.94 4.94 35.47
CA ARG A 85 26.05 3.51 35.78
C ARG A 85 24.93 2.68 35.14
N TYR A 86 23.75 3.26 34.95
CA TYR A 86 22.56 2.55 34.46
C TYR A 86 22.07 3.08 33.12
N LEU A 87 21.97 4.41 32.92
CA LEU A 87 21.46 4.93 31.65
C LEU A 87 22.47 4.85 30.51
N ARG A 88 23.76 5.15 30.76
CA ARG A 88 24.79 5.08 29.72
C ARG A 88 24.89 3.69 29.07
N PRO A 89 25.00 2.55 29.80
CA PRO A 89 25.04 1.24 29.14
C PRO A 89 23.75 0.91 28.39
N ILE A 90 22.57 1.38 28.84
CA ILE A 90 21.30 1.16 28.12
C ILE A 90 21.24 1.99 26.83
N LEU A 91 21.68 3.24 26.88
CA LEU A 91 21.65 4.15 25.72
C LEU A 91 22.66 3.71 24.64
N GLU A 92 23.83 3.25 25.07
CA GLU A 92 24.89 2.73 24.20
C GLU A 92 24.45 1.42 23.52
N ASP A 93 23.71 0.56 24.23
CA ASP A 93 23.15 -0.69 23.68
C ASP A 93 21.98 -0.44 22.70
N ILE A 94 21.15 0.59 22.94
CA ILE A 94 20.12 1.03 21.99
C ILE A 94 20.78 1.58 20.71
N ASP A 95 21.84 2.38 20.85
CA ASP A 95 22.56 2.95 19.71
C ASP A 95 23.21 1.84 18.85
N HIS A 96 23.74 0.78 19.48
CA HIS A 96 24.26 -0.40 18.80
C HIS A 96 23.21 -1.21 18.02
N VAL A 97 21.93 -1.17 18.42
CA VAL A 97 20.82 -1.81 17.69
C VAL A 97 20.29 -0.91 16.57
N THR A 98 20.37 0.41 16.72
CA THR A 98 19.93 1.37 15.69
C THR A 98 20.97 1.69 14.62
N VAL A 99 22.27 1.57 14.91
CA VAL A 99 23.32 1.75 13.91
C VAL A 99 23.53 0.43 13.18
N ALA A 100 23.12 0.40 11.92
CA ALA A 100 23.47 -0.64 10.96
C ALA A 100 25.00 -0.77 10.86
N GLY A 101 25.59 -1.70 11.64
CA GLY A 101 27.01 -2.08 11.52
C GLY A 101 27.91 -1.82 12.73
N GLY A 102 27.54 -2.29 13.92
CA GLY A 102 28.43 -2.30 15.10
C GLY A 102 29.08 -3.67 15.35
N GLU A 103 30.37 -3.80 15.08
CA GLU A 103 31.20 -4.97 15.37
C GLU A 103 31.23 -5.37 16.87
N LYS A 104 31.13 -6.69 17.11
CA LYS A 104 31.80 -7.46 18.18
C LYS A 104 31.74 -6.90 19.61
N GLY A 105 30.54 -6.77 20.16
CA GLY A 105 30.33 -6.77 21.61
C GLY A 105 29.21 -7.75 21.96
N LYS A 106 29.47 -8.73 22.83
CA LYS A 106 28.39 -9.64 23.30
C LYS A 106 27.36 -8.81 24.06
N PRO A 107 26.07 -8.74 23.63
CA PRO A 107 25.05 -8.08 24.42
C PRO A 107 24.85 -8.84 25.73
N ILE A 108 24.55 -8.10 26.81
CA ILE A 108 24.47 -8.61 28.19
C ILE A 108 23.29 -9.58 28.39
N PHE A 109 22.34 -9.64 27.45
CA PHE A 109 21.23 -10.61 27.47
C PHE A 109 21.43 -11.69 26.41
N GLU A 110 22.02 -12.81 26.82
CA GLU A 110 22.19 -14.01 26.02
C GLU A 110 20.85 -14.58 25.49
N GLU A 111 19.73 -14.24 26.15
CA GLU A 111 18.37 -14.60 25.77
C GLU A 111 17.83 -13.83 24.54
N LEU A 112 18.37 -12.67 24.20
CA LEU A 112 17.90 -11.85 23.07
C LEU A 112 18.64 -12.15 21.75
N LEU A 113 19.81 -12.81 21.83
CA LEU A 113 20.55 -13.31 20.67
C LEU A 113 19.71 -14.19 19.72
N PRO A 114 18.97 -15.22 20.20
CA PRO A 114 18.16 -16.05 19.30
C PRO A 114 17.01 -15.27 18.65
N ILE A 115 16.48 -14.24 19.32
CA ILE A 115 15.42 -13.38 18.77
C ILE A 115 15.99 -12.49 17.66
N SER A 116 17.18 -11.92 17.87
CA SER A 116 17.87 -11.11 16.86
C SER A 116 18.19 -11.91 15.58
N GLU A 117 18.70 -13.14 15.74
CA GLU A 117 18.99 -14.02 14.61
C GLU A 117 17.72 -14.43 13.85
N LYS A 118 16.65 -14.77 14.58
CA LYS A 118 15.35 -15.09 13.97
C LYS A 118 14.73 -13.89 13.26
N MET A 119 14.87 -12.69 13.81
CA MET A 119 14.40 -11.45 13.19
C MET A 119 15.14 -11.19 11.86
N ARG A 120 16.46 -11.38 11.84
CA ARG A 120 17.30 -11.25 10.64
C ARG A 120 16.91 -12.25 9.56
N SER A 121 16.72 -13.52 9.93
CA SER A 121 16.24 -14.55 8.99
C SER A 121 14.86 -14.23 8.42
N HIS A 122 13.95 -13.70 9.24
CA HIS A 122 12.63 -13.25 8.77
C HIS A 122 12.74 -12.05 7.84
N GLU A 123 13.61 -11.08 8.12
CA GLU A 123 13.82 -9.91 7.28
C GLU A 123 14.37 -10.32 5.90
N GLU A 124 15.34 -11.23 5.85
CA GLU A 124 15.86 -11.82 4.62
C GLU A 124 14.78 -12.60 3.86
N ALA A 125 13.97 -13.41 4.54
CA ALA A 125 12.87 -14.15 3.90
C ALA A 125 11.78 -13.21 3.35
N VAL A 126 11.44 -12.14 4.08
CA VAL A 126 10.44 -11.14 3.65
C VAL A 126 10.94 -10.37 2.43
N THR A 127 12.22 -9.99 2.40
CA THR A 127 12.80 -9.33 1.23
C THR A 127 12.83 -10.23 0.01
N ALA A 128 13.19 -11.51 0.15
CA ALA A 128 13.14 -12.49 -0.93
C ALA A 128 11.72 -12.72 -1.46
N LEU A 129 10.75 -12.95 -0.57
CA LEU A 129 9.33 -13.12 -0.95
C LEU A 129 8.75 -11.87 -1.62
N LYS A 130 9.16 -10.68 -1.18
CA LYS A 130 8.72 -9.43 -1.80
C LYS A 130 9.29 -9.28 -3.21
N ALA A 131 10.55 -9.68 -3.44
CA ALA A 131 11.14 -9.70 -4.77
C ALA A 131 10.44 -10.71 -5.69
N GLU A 132 10.16 -11.92 -5.21
CA GLU A 132 9.43 -12.95 -5.97
C GLU A 132 8.00 -12.50 -6.33
N ARG A 133 7.29 -11.88 -5.38
CA ARG A 133 5.95 -11.33 -5.65
C ARG A 133 5.99 -10.24 -6.71
N GLN A 134 7.00 -9.37 -6.67
CA GLN A 134 7.15 -8.30 -7.64
C GLN A 134 7.41 -8.85 -9.05
N ASP A 135 8.32 -9.82 -9.17
CA ASP A 135 8.57 -10.51 -10.46
C ASP A 135 7.31 -11.23 -10.98
N ALA A 136 6.55 -11.89 -10.10
CA ALA A 136 5.27 -12.51 -10.47
C ALA A 136 4.23 -11.48 -10.93
N GLN A 137 4.22 -10.29 -10.33
CA GLN A 137 3.33 -9.20 -10.69
C GLN A 137 3.71 -8.58 -12.04
N ASP A 138 5.00 -8.35 -12.29
CA ASP A 138 5.50 -7.83 -13.56
C ASP A 138 5.19 -8.80 -14.72
N ARG A 139 5.32 -10.11 -14.50
CA ARG A 139 4.91 -11.13 -15.48
C ARG A 139 3.41 -11.11 -15.77
N ALA A 140 2.58 -10.90 -14.74
CA ALA A 140 1.13 -10.82 -14.94
C ALA A 140 0.73 -9.58 -15.75
N GLU A 141 1.39 -8.44 -15.51
CA GLU A 141 1.19 -7.22 -16.31
C GLU A 141 1.63 -7.40 -17.76
N GLN A 142 2.77 -8.07 -18.01
CA GLN A 142 3.20 -8.40 -19.37
C GLN A 142 2.18 -9.28 -20.10
N LEU A 143 1.67 -10.33 -19.45
CA LEU A 143 0.66 -11.22 -20.03
C LEU A 143 -0.66 -10.50 -20.30
N LEU A 144 -1.05 -9.54 -19.46
CA LEU A 144 -2.21 -8.68 -19.72
C LEU A 144 -2.00 -7.81 -20.96
N GLY A 145 -0.81 -7.22 -21.13
CA GLY A 145 -0.46 -6.46 -22.33
C GLY A 145 -0.52 -7.32 -23.60
N GLU A 146 0.03 -8.53 -23.55
CA GLU A 146 -0.04 -9.49 -24.67
C GLU A 146 -1.48 -9.92 -24.98
N LYS A 147 -2.30 -10.17 -23.95
CA LYS A 147 -3.72 -10.48 -24.08
C LYS A 147 -4.48 -9.36 -24.79
N LEU A 148 -4.29 -8.11 -24.36
CA LEU A 148 -4.90 -6.93 -24.99
C LEU A 148 -4.49 -6.79 -26.46
N GLY A 149 -3.20 -6.99 -26.77
CA GLY A 149 -2.73 -6.91 -28.16
C GLY A 149 -3.29 -8.03 -29.06
N LEU A 150 -3.43 -9.25 -28.52
CA LEU A 150 -4.09 -10.35 -29.21
C LEU A 150 -5.58 -10.10 -29.41
N GLU A 151 -6.26 -9.52 -28.41
CA GLU A 151 -7.67 -9.18 -28.47
C GLU A 151 -7.95 -8.13 -29.56
N GLU A 152 -7.11 -7.08 -29.65
CA GLU A 152 -7.16 -6.08 -30.73
C GLU A 152 -6.95 -6.73 -32.11
N GLN A 153 -6.00 -7.68 -32.23
CA GLN A 153 -5.77 -8.40 -33.48
C GLN A 153 -6.96 -9.28 -33.86
N VAL A 154 -7.59 -9.95 -32.90
CA VAL A 154 -8.80 -10.76 -33.12
C VAL A 154 -9.96 -9.87 -33.56
N GLU A 155 -10.20 -8.75 -32.88
CA GLU A 155 -11.23 -7.78 -33.29
C GLU A 155 -11.01 -7.26 -34.72
N GLY A 156 -9.76 -6.93 -35.08
CA GLY A 156 -9.41 -6.51 -36.43
C GLY A 156 -9.67 -7.59 -37.49
N MET A 157 -9.31 -8.84 -37.20
CA MET A 157 -9.52 -9.98 -38.09
C MET A 157 -11.00 -10.33 -38.23
N GLN A 158 -11.76 -10.18 -37.14
CA GLN A 158 -13.20 -10.42 -37.11
C GLN A 158 -13.95 -9.34 -37.88
N GLY A 159 -13.54 -8.08 -37.77
CA GLY A 159 -14.06 -6.99 -38.62
C GLY A 159 -13.82 -7.25 -40.11
N GLN A 160 -12.63 -7.71 -40.49
CA GLN A 160 -12.34 -8.11 -41.88
C GLN A 160 -13.21 -9.28 -42.34
N LEU A 161 -13.47 -10.25 -41.47
CA LEU A 161 -14.33 -11.39 -41.77
C LEU A 161 -15.77 -10.91 -41.99
N ASP A 162 -16.29 -10.05 -41.12
CA ASP A 162 -17.64 -9.49 -41.21
C ASP A 162 -17.83 -8.65 -42.47
N ASP A 163 -16.84 -7.83 -42.84
CA ASP A 163 -16.84 -7.07 -44.09
C ASP A 163 -16.87 -8.00 -45.31
N SER A 164 -16.05 -9.05 -45.30
CA SER A 164 -16.03 -10.04 -46.37
C SER A 164 -17.37 -10.79 -46.48
N LEU A 165 -17.99 -11.10 -45.35
CA LEU A 165 -19.27 -11.79 -45.27
C LEU A 165 -20.39 -10.87 -45.77
N ALA A 166 -20.40 -9.59 -45.38
CA ALA A 166 -21.33 -8.60 -45.87
C ALA A 166 -21.24 -8.43 -47.40
N GLU A 167 -20.03 -8.45 -47.96
CA GLU A 167 -19.83 -8.39 -49.41
C GLU A 167 -20.34 -9.65 -50.11
N ILE A 168 -20.11 -10.84 -49.54
CA ILE A 168 -20.70 -12.10 -50.04
C ILE A 168 -22.23 -12.00 -50.03
N ARG A 169 -22.85 -11.50 -48.95
CA ARG A 169 -24.32 -11.32 -48.88
C ARG A 169 -24.81 -10.36 -49.95
N ARG A 170 -24.13 -9.24 -50.20
CA ARG A 170 -24.48 -8.28 -51.26
C ARG A 170 -24.40 -8.91 -52.64
N LEU A 171 -23.31 -9.60 -52.94
CA LEU A 171 -23.12 -10.32 -54.20
C LEU A 171 -24.15 -11.43 -54.36
N ALA A 172 -24.56 -12.08 -53.28
CA ALA A 172 -25.61 -13.09 -53.29
C ALA A 172 -26.99 -12.50 -53.59
N HIS A 173 -27.33 -11.34 -53.03
CA HIS A 173 -28.57 -10.62 -53.36
C HIS A 173 -28.58 -10.11 -54.81
N LEU A 174 -27.43 -9.63 -55.31
CA LEU A 174 -27.27 -9.30 -56.74
C LEU A 174 -27.39 -10.55 -57.62
N GLY A 175 -26.80 -11.67 -57.20
CA GLY A 175 -26.88 -12.96 -57.87
C GLY A 175 -28.29 -13.57 -57.87
N LYS A 176 -29.09 -13.34 -56.81
CA LYS A 176 -30.53 -13.68 -56.77
C LYS A 176 -31.33 -12.98 -57.89
N LYS A 177 -30.82 -11.87 -58.44
CA LYS A 177 -31.40 -11.19 -59.61
C LYS A 177 -31.02 -11.86 -60.94
N GLU A 178 -29.94 -12.63 -60.97
CA GLU A 178 -29.47 -13.39 -62.14
C GLU A 178 -29.93 -14.85 -62.17
N LEU A 179 -30.30 -15.41 -61.01
CA LEU A 179 -30.72 -16.81 -60.88
C LEU A 179 -32.24 -16.95 -60.92
N LYS A 180 -32.77 -17.75 -61.86
CA LYS A 180 -34.21 -18.05 -61.89
C LYS A 180 -34.57 -18.93 -60.68
N PRO A 181 -35.68 -18.66 -59.96
CA PRO A 181 -36.09 -19.46 -58.81
C PRO A 181 -36.20 -20.96 -59.09
N ALA A 182 -36.63 -21.33 -60.30
CA ALA A 182 -36.77 -22.72 -60.73
C ALA A 182 -35.41 -23.46 -60.84
N ASP A 183 -34.33 -22.76 -61.21
CA ASP A 183 -33.00 -23.34 -61.35
C ASP A 183 -32.37 -23.58 -59.96
N TYR A 184 -32.65 -22.71 -58.99
CA TYR A 184 -32.22 -22.87 -57.60
C TYR A 184 -32.92 -24.05 -56.92
N GLU A 185 -34.24 -24.22 -57.11
CA GLU A 185 -34.97 -25.35 -56.53
C GLU A 185 -34.49 -26.69 -57.11
N LYS A 186 -34.16 -26.72 -58.42
CA LYS A 186 -33.55 -27.88 -59.07
C LYS A 186 -32.17 -28.19 -58.48
N PHE A 187 -31.37 -27.15 -58.22
CA PHE A 187 -30.08 -27.28 -57.54
C PHE A 187 -30.23 -27.92 -56.16
N LEU A 188 -31.13 -27.42 -55.30
CA LEU A 188 -31.31 -27.96 -53.94
C LEU A 188 -31.67 -29.45 -53.96
N LYS A 189 -32.60 -29.84 -54.83
CA LYS A 189 -32.99 -31.25 -55.03
C LYS A 189 -31.86 -32.12 -55.56
N GLY A 190 -30.98 -31.56 -56.39
CA GLY A 190 -29.80 -32.22 -56.93
C GLY A 190 -28.66 -32.35 -55.90
N TYR A 191 -28.43 -31.30 -55.13
CA TYR A 191 -27.40 -31.20 -54.10
C TYR A 191 -27.63 -32.21 -52.98
N ALA A 192 -28.89 -32.38 -52.54
CA ALA A 192 -29.28 -33.39 -51.55
C ALA A 192 -29.03 -34.85 -52.00
N LYS A 193 -28.79 -35.09 -53.30
CA LYS A 193 -28.52 -36.42 -53.89
C LYS A 193 -27.04 -36.65 -54.19
N LEU A 194 -26.16 -35.71 -53.83
CA LEU A 194 -24.73 -35.88 -53.98
C LEU A 194 -24.23 -36.94 -52.99
N SER A 195 -23.42 -37.86 -53.48
CA SER A 195 -22.68 -38.80 -52.63
C SER A 195 -21.56 -38.08 -51.88
N THR A 196 -21.02 -38.71 -50.84
CA THR A 196 -19.93 -38.15 -50.01
C THR A 196 -18.74 -37.69 -50.85
N LYS A 197 -18.35 -38.48 -51.87
CA LYS A 197 -17.27 -38.11 -52.79
C LYS A 197 -17.61 -36.96 -53.72
N GLU A 198 -18.86 -36.85 -54.15
CA GLU A 198 -19.31 -35.72 -54.97
C GLU A 198 -19.44 -34.44 -54.13
N LEU A 199 -19.78 -34.57 -52.84
CA LEU A 199 -19.80 -33.47 -51.86
C LEU A 199 -18.39 -32.92 -51.61
N GLU A 200 -17.41 -33.78 -51.36
CA GLU A 200 -15.99 -33.38 -51.22
C GLU A 200 -15.51 -32.58 -52.46
N ILE A 201 -15.86 -33.06 -53.65
CA ILE A 201 -15.51 -32.39 -54.92
C ILE A 201 -16.28 -31.09 -55.09
N CYS A 202 -17.56 -31.05 -54.70
CA CYS A 202 -18.37 -29.84 -54.73
C CYS A 202 -17.79 -28.77 -53.80
N GLU A 203 -17.34 -29.14 -52.59
CA GLU A 203 -16.70 -28.23 -51.64
C GLU A 203 -15.41 -27.64 -52.19
N ALA A 204 -14.59 -28.49 -52.82
CA ALA A 204 -13.35 -28.05 -53.43
C ALA A 204 -13.57 -27.08 -54.60
N LEU A 205 -14.61 -27.32 -55.41
CA LEU A 205 -15.01 -26.42 -56.50
C LEU A 205 -15.53 -25.08 -55.96
N VAL A 206 -16.29 -25.10 -54.87
CA VAL A 206 -16.81 -23.87 -54.23
C VAL A 206 -15.66 -23.05 -53.67
N SER A 207 -14.69 -23.72 -53.04
CA SER A 207 -13.45 -23.13 -52.50
C SER A 207 -12.48 -22.62 -53.57
N GLY A 208 -12.79 -22.79 -54.86
CA GLY A 208 -11.98 -22.28 -55.96
C GLY A 208 -10.71 -23.08 -56.24
N LEU A 209 -10.59 -24.31 -55.72
CA LEU A 209 -9.43 -25.16 -55.94
C LEU A 209 -9.36 -25.66 -57.39
N SER A 210 -8.15 -25.70 -57.94
CA SER A 210 -7.92 -26.30 -59.26
C SER A 210 -8.09 -27.82 -59.23
N THR A 211 -8.35 -28.45 -60.39
CA THR A 211 -8.47 -29.92 -60.49
C THR A 211 -7.26 -30.66 -59.91
N ARG A 212 -6.06 -30.06 -60.03
CA ARG A 212 -4.82 -30.63 -59.49
C ARG A 212 -4.75 -30.53 -57.96
N GLN A 213 -5.07 -29.37 -57.39
CA GLN A 213 -5.12 -29.19 -55.93
C GLN A 213 -6.21 -30.04 -55.28
N CYS A 214 -7.36 -30.16 -55.95
CA CYS A 214 -8.47 -30.99 -55.53
C CYS A 214 -8.08 -32.49 -55.50
N ALA A 215 -7.35 -32.95 -56.52
CA ALA A 215 -6.79 -34.30 -56.60
C ALA A 215 -5.79 -34.58 -55.47
N GLU A 216 -4.89 -33.63 -55.19
CA GLU A 216 -3.90 -33.71 -54.10
C GLU A 216 -4.57 -33.72 -52.73
N GLN A 217 -5.58 -32.87 -52.49
CA GLN A 217 -6.26 -32.76 -51.20
C GLN A 217 -7.18 -33.95 -50.88
N ILE A 218 -7.86 -34.49 -51.90
CA ILE A 218 -8.79 -35.63 -51.74
C ILE A 218 -8.04 -36.98 -51.83
N GLY A 219 -6.77 -36.95 -52.27
CA GLY A 219 -5.95 -38.15 -52.43
C GLY A 219 -6.42 -39.04 -53.58
N CYS A 220 -6.82 -38.45 -54.71
CA CYS A 220 -7.33 -39.18 -55.88
C CYS A 220 -6.71 -38.70 -57.20
N ALA A 221 -6.82 -39.51 -58.26
CA ALA A 221 -6.32 -39.12 -59.58
C ALA A 221 -7.11 -37.95 -60.17
N SER A 222 -6.47 -37.06 -60.93
CA SER A 222 -7.14 -35.91 -61.56
C SER A 222 -8.28 -36.33 -62.51
N SER A 223 -8.17 -37.49 -63.17
CA SER A 223 -9.24 -38.08 -64.00
C SER A 223 -10.49 -38.46 -63.18
N THR A 224 -10.29 -38.89 -61.94
CA THR A 224 -11.36 -39.20 -60.98
C THR A 224 -12.07 -37.92 -60.54
N VAL A 225 -11.32 -36.85 -60.27
CA VAL A 225 -11.88 -35.52 -59.96
C VAL A 225 -12.74 -35.00 -61.11
N ASP A 226 -12.28 -35.11 -62.36
CA ASP A 226 -13.05 -34.69 -63.53
C ASP A 226 -14.35 -35.48 -63.72
N THR A 227 -14.32 -36.78 -63.42
CA THR A 227 -15.50 -37.64 -63.47
C THR A 227 -16.54 -37.21 -62.44
N TYR A 228 -16.12 -37.00 -61.19
CA TYR A 228 -17.02 -36.53 -60.15
C TYR A 228 -17.51 -35.11 -60.40
N ARG A 229 -16.66 -34.21 -60.90
CA ARG A 229 -17.04 -32.85 -61.28
C ARG A 229 -18.15 -32.83 -62.33
N LYS A 230 -18.09 -33.69 -63.36
CA LYS A 230 -19.18 -33.85 -64.34
C LYS A 230 -20.48 -34.31 -63.67
N ARG A 231 -20.40 -35.32 -62.81
CA ARG A 231 -21.58 -35.84 -62.08
C ARG A 231 -22.19 -34.79 -61.15
N VAL A 232 -21.37 -33.98 -60.48
CA VAL A 232 -21.82 -32.84 -59.66
C VAL A 232 -22.62 -31.88 -60.53
N TYR A 233 -22.12 -31.47 -61.69
CA TYR A 233 -22.85 -30.58 -62.60
C TYR A 233 -24.14 -31.19 -63.15
N GLU A 234 -24.11 -32.46 -63.54
CA GLU A 234 -25.30 -33.18 -64.02
C GLU A 234 -26.39 -33.29 -62.94
N LYS A 235 -26.01 -33.64 -61.71
CA LYS A 235 -26.94 -33.82 -60.59
C LYS A 235 -27.50 -32.49 -60.09
N THR A 236 -26.64 -31.48 -59.96
CA THR A 236 -27.03 -30.14 -59.49
C THR A 236 -27.75 -29.33 -60.57
N GLY A 237 -27.66 -29.72 -61.84
CA GLY A 237 -28.23 -28.97 -62.96
C GLY A 237 -27.53 -27.64 -63.24
N ILE A 238 -26.35 -27.44 -62.66
CA ILE A 238 -25.53 -26.24 -62.82
C ILE A 238 -24.39 -26.57 -63.79
N HIS A 239 -24.05 -25.63 -64.67
CA HIS A 239 -23.01 -25.84 -65.68
C HIS A 239 -21.81 -24.88 -65.55
N LYS A 240 -21.85 -23.93 -64.61
CA LYS A 240 -20.79 -22.93 -64.39
C LYS A 240 -20.35 -22.94 -62.92
N VAL A 241 -19.03 -22.94 -62.70
CA VAL A 241 -18.43 -22.90 -61.34
C VAL A 241 -18.96 -21.72 -60.52
N ARG A 242 -19.00 -20.51 -61.10
CA ARG A 242 -19.53 -19.32 -60.41
C ARG A 242 -20.98 -19.46 -59.97
N GLN A 243 -21.81 -20.11 -60.78
CA GLN A 243 -23.21 -20.35 -60.45
C GLN A 243 -23.34 -21.39 -59.34
N LEU A 244 -22.47 -22.41 -59.33
CA LEU A 244 -22.41 -23.41 -58.26
C LEU A 244 -21.99 -22.77 -56.93
N GLN A 245 -20.97 -21.91 -56.96
CA GLN A 245 -20.53 -21.12 -55.80
C GLN A 245 -21.66 -20.26 -55.23
N LEU A 246 -22.37 -19.54 -56.10
CA LEU A 246 -23.50 -18.69 -55.70
C LEU A 246 -24.64 -19.52 -55.07
N CYS A 247 -25.04 -20.64 -55.68
CA CYS A 247 -26.10 -21.48 -55.14
C CYS A 247 -25.74 -22.12 -53.79
N VAL A 248 -24.50 -22.58 -53.62
CA VAL A 248 -24.03 -23.16 -52.34
C VAL A 248 -23.95 -22.09 -51.25
N ALA A 249 -23.47 -20.88 -51.58
CA ALA A 249 -23.43 -19.76 -50.64
C ALA A 249 -24.85 -19.38 -50.18
N LEU A 250 -25.81 -19.29 -51.10
CA LEU A 250 -27.21 -19.01 -50.78
C LEU A 250 -27.84 -20.08 -49.88
N MET A 251 -27.59 -21.36 -50.18
CA MET A 251 -28.09 -22.47 -49.36
C MET A 251 -27.56 -22.42 -47.92
N ARG A 252 -26.26 -22.13 -47.73
CA ARG A 252 -25.64 -22.02 -46.39
C ARG A 252 -26.20 -20.86 -45.59
N MET A 253 -26.43 -19.72 -46.25
CA MET A 253 -27.05 -18.56 -45.61
C MET A 253 -28.48 -18.87 -45.13
N GLU A 254 -29.29 -19.52 -45.98
CA GLU A 254 -30.66 -19.93 -45.62
C GLU A 254 -30.68 -20.96 -44.47
N GLN A 255 -29.68 -21.86 -44.41
CA GLN A 255 -29.51 -22.79 -43.28
C GLN A 255 -29.16 -22.05 -41.98
N GLN A 256 -28.19 -21.14 -42.01
CA GLN A 256 -27.79 -20.36 -40.84
C GLN A 256 -28.92 -19.49 -40.29
N GLU A 257 -29.69 -18.81 -41.16
CA GLU A 257 -30.85 -18.00 -40.75
C GLU A 257 -31.95 -18.85 -40.08
N SER A 258 -32.14 -20.09 -40.55
CA SER A 258 -33.12 -21.02 -39.96
C SER A 258 -32.67 -21.62 -38.62
N GLU A 259 -31.36 -21.68 -38.35
CA GLU A 259 -30.78 -22.10 -37.07
C GLU A 259 -30.85 -20.97 -36.04
N THR A 260 -30.58 -19.72 -36.44
CA THR A 260 -30.66 -18.56 -35.54
C THR A 260 -32.11 -18.27 -35.07
N GLN A 261 -33.12 -18.60 -35.89
CA GLN A 261 -34.54 -18.48 -35.51
C GLN A 261 -35.07 -19.61 -34.62
N LYS A 262 -34.34 -20.73 -34.46
CA LYS A 262 -34.71 -21.82 -33.56
C LYS A 262 -34.10 -21.67 -32.16
N GLU A 263 -33.08 -20.84 -32.02
CA GLU A 263 -32.38 -20.58 -30.75
C GLU A 263 -32.85 -19.28 -30.05
N SER A 264 -33.78 -18.53 -30.66
CA SER A 264 -34.55 -17.43 -30.02
C SER A 264 -35.96 -17.87 -29.66
#